data_AF-X1B2I8-F1
#
_entry.id   AF-X1B2I8-F1
#
_cell.length_a   1.000
_cell.length_b   1.000
_cell.length_c   1.000
_cell.angle_alpha   90.00
_cell.angle_beta   90.00
_cell.angle_gamma   90.00
#
_symmetry.space_group_name_H-M   'P 1'
#
loop_
_entity.id
_entity.type
_entity.pdbx_description
1 polymer ?
#
loop_
_entity_poly.entity_id
_entity_poly.type
_entity_poly.pdbx_seq_one_letter_code
_entity_poly.pdbx_strand_id
1 'polypeptide(L)' 'MGKIDPICGEKGTIKTNGHYFCSKECISIYEEKYNIKRERGYLLVGANKFQ' A
#
# COMPACT_ATOMS: atom_id res chain seq x y z
N MET A 1 15.02 11.88 -0.84
CA MET A 1 14.14 11.15 0.10
C MET A 1 14.15 9.67 -0.23
N GLY A 2 14.42 8.83 0.77
CA GLY A 2 14.77 7.43 0.58
C GLY A 2 13.63 6.57 0.03
N LYS A 3 14.00 5.57 -0.79
CA LYS A 3 13.13 4.44 -1.13
C LYS A 3 13.01 3.57 0.11
N ILE A 4 12.23 4.02 1.09
CA ILE A 4 12.08 3.35 2.39
C ILE A 4 10.67 2.78 2.47
N ASP A 5 10.58 1.52 2.88
CA ASP A 5 9.33 0.82 3.10
C ASP A 5 8.55 1.46 4.25
N PRO A 6 7.30 1.93 4.02
CA PRO A 6 6.51 2.57 5.07
C PRO A 6 6.00 1.59 6.14
N ILE A 7 6.11 0.28 5.93
CA ILE A 7 5.70 -0.75 6.88
C ILE A 7 6.83 -1.14 7.83
N CYS A 8 8.03 -1.38 7.30
CA CYS A 8 9.14 -1.93 8.09
C CYS A 8 10.39 -1.02 8.16
N GLY A 9 10.46 0.07 7.38
CA GLY A 9 11.60 0.99 7.38
C GLY A 9 12.82 0.51 6.59
N GLU A 10 12.74 -0.65 5.93
CA GLU A 10 13.80 -1.19 5.10
C GLU A 10 13.91 -0.48 3.74
N LYS A 11 15.03 -0.69 3.04
CA LYS A 11 15.19 -0.15 1.68
C LYS A 11 14.22 -0.83 0.70
N GLY A 12 13.24 -0.07 0.25
CA GLY A 12 12.28 -0.49 -0.76
C GLY A 12 12.87 -0.51 -2.17
N THR A 13 12.53 -1.56 -2.91
CA THR A 13 12.91 -1.75 -4.32
C THR A 13 11.70 -1.84 -5.23
N ILE A 14 10.53 -2.18 -4.68
CA ILE A 14 9.27 -2.39 -5.41
C ILE A 14 8.42 -1.13 -5.31
N LYS A 15 8.12 -0.47 -6.43
CA LYS A 15 7.29 0.75 -6.44
C LYS A 15 5.83 0.40 -6.74
N THR A 16 4.92 0.68 -5.81
CA THR A 16 3.45 0.54 -5.99
C THR A 16 2.70 1.48 -5.06
N ASN A 17 1.42 1.79 -5.35
CA ASN A 17 0.57 2.63 -4.50
C ASN A 17 1.22 3.97 -4.07
N GLY A 18 2.12 4.53 -4.89
CA GLY A 18 2.88 5.76 -4.58
C GLY A 18 4.08 5.58 -3.64
N HIS A 19 4.35 4.38 -3.13
CA HIS A 19 5.41 4.07 -2.17
C HIS A 19 6.44 3.07 -2.73
N TYR A 20 7.56 2.92 -2.03
CA TYR A 20 8.56 1.88 -2.27
C TYR A 20 8.47 0.84 -1.16
N PHE A 21 8.46 -0.44 -1.50
CA PHE A 21 8.37 -1.55 -0.57
C PHE A 21 9.56 -2.50 -0.73
N CYS A 22 9.97 -3.13 0.36
CA CYS A 22 11.06 -4.10 0.39
C CYS A 22 10.58 -5.50 -0.02
N SER A 23 9.31 -5.84 0.24
CA SER A 23 8.71 -7.13 -0.09
C SER A 23 7.24 -7.02 -0.50
N LYS A 24 6.70 -8.08 -1.12
CA LYS A 24 5.27 -8.16 -1.43
C LYS A 24 4.40 -8.31 -0.17
N GLU A 25 4.93 -8.88 0.91
CA GLU A 25 4.16 -8.92 2.17
C GLU A 25 3.93 -7.51 2.73
N CYS A 26 4.94 -6.64 2.67
CA CYS A 26 4.79 -5.25 3.09
C CYS A 26 3.76 -4.51 2.24
N ILE A 27 3.67 -4.83 0.94
CA ILE A 27 2.61 -4.32 0.06
C ILE A 27 1.24 -4.79 0.54
N SER A 28 1.06 -6.10 0.80
CA SER A 28 -0.22 -6.65 1.25
C SER A 28 -0.66 -6.06 2.59
N ILE A 29 0.25 -5.94 3.56
CA ILE A 29 -0.03 -5.31 4.87
C ILE A 29 -0.44 -3.85 4.69
N TYR A 30 0.26 -3.12 3.82
CA TYR A 30 -0.11 -1.74 3.51
C TYR A 30 -1.50 -1.67 2.87
N GLU A 31 -1.77 -2.50 1.86
CA GLU A 31 -3.07 -2.54 1.20
C GLU A 31 -4.20 -2.89 2.17
N GLU A 32 -4.00 -3.85 3.07
CA GLU A 32 -4.96 -4.20 4.12
C GLU A 32 -5.18 -3.05 5.12
N LYS A 33 -4.10 -2.43 5.62
CA LYS A 33 -4.15 -1.33 6.59
C LYS A 33 -4.93 -0.12 6.07
N TYR A 34 -4.80 0.16 4.77
CA TYR A 34 -5.48 1.28 4.12
C TYR A 34 -6.75 0.86 3.37
N ASN A 35 -7.17 -0.41 3.50
CA ASN A 35 -8.32 -1.01 2.81
C ASN A 35 -8.29 -0.74 1.28
N ILE A 36 -7.09 -0.76 0.70
CA ILE A 36 -6.84 -0.59 -0.72
C ILE A 36 -7.18 -1.92 -1.39
N LYS A 37 -8.43 -2.05 -1.83
CA LYS A 37 -8.83 -3.18 -2.65
C LYS A 37 -8.24 -3.01 -4.04
N ARG A 38 -7.43 -3.98 -4.47
CA ARG A 38 -6.95 -4.09 -5.86
C ARG A 38 -8.12 -4.55 -6.73
N GLU A 39 -9.06 -3.66 -7.00
CA GLU A 39 -10.15 -3.94 -7.91
C GLU A 39 -9.57 -4.08 -9.32
N ARG A 40 -9.58 -5.31 -9.87
CA ARG A 40 -9.38 -5.50 -11.31
C ARG A 40 -10.59 -4.85 -12.01
N GLY A 41 -10.48 -3.57 -12.35
CA GLY A 41 -11.28 -2.98 -13.41
C GLY A 41 -11.87 -1.60 -13.17
N TYR A 42 -12.25 -1.19 -11.96
CA TYR A 42 -12.89 0.11 -11.77
C TYR A 42 -12.55 0.72 -10.41
N LEU A 43 -12.18 2.00 -10.41
CA LEU A 43 -11.99 2.81 -9.20
C LEU A 43 -13.34 3.03 -8.52
N LEU A 44 -13.68 2.24 -7.50
CA LEU A 44 -14.61 2.69 -6.47
C LEU A 44 -13.81 3.38 -5.36
N VAL A 45 -13.60 4.69 -5.52
CA VAL A 45 -13.24 5.53 -4.38
C VAL A 45 -14.50 5.65 -3.51
N GLY A 46 -14.61 4.81 -2.49
CA GLY A 46 -15.56 5.05 -1.41
C GLY A 46 -16.06 3.82 -0.66
N ALA A 47 -15.71 3.73 0.63
CA ALA A 47 -16.63 3.47 1.74
C ALA A 47 -15.83 3.44 3.07
N ASN A 48 -15.67 4.58 3.77
CA ASN A 48 -16.48 5.02 4.93
C ASN A 48 -16.38 4.15 6.19
N LYS A 49 -15.88 4.73 7.31
CA LYS A 49 -16.56 4.69 8.64
C LYS A 49 -15.81 5.55 9.68
N PHE A 50 -16.26 6.79 9.88
CA PHE A 50 -16.23 7.42 11.20
C PHE A 50 -17.66 7.34 11.73
N GLN A 51 -17.85 6.61 12.83
CA GLN A 51 -19.03 6.71 13.70
C GLN A 51 -18.82 7.85 14.69
#